data_AF-G3MTC1-F1
#
_entry.id   AF-G3MTC1-F1
#
_cell.length_a   1.000
_cell.length_b   1.000
_cell.length_c   1.000
_cell.angle_alpha   90.00
_cell.angle_beta   90.00
_cell.angle_gamma   90.00
#
_symmetry.space_group_name_H-M   'P 1'
#
loop_
_entity.id
_entity.type
_entity.pdbx_description
1 polymer ?
#
loop_
_entity_poly.entity_id
_entity_poly.type
_entity_poly.pdbx_seq_one_letter_code
_entity_poly.pdbx_strand_id
1 'polypeptide(L)'
;MLLCGLLSALLLWVPRSRAEDVSNVKQVEIKNPQLDKGYCAYHTSAFNGAILPSGLCERWTCKYNEGKILKEECKALEHGCKRSNPKARFPECCETQCLEKSSPFCTTPDNVLLLYGDSRQSHVSGKCVKYTCENGNLVESKCENQ
;
A
#
# COMPACT_ATOMS: atom_id res chain seq x y z
N MET A 1 -47.71 12.12 27.48
CA MET A 1 -46.57 12.63 26.68
C MET A 1 -45.26 12.48 27.48
N LEU A 2 -44.82 11.25 27.78
CA LEU A 2 -43.65 11.03 28.65
C LEU A 2 -42.90 9.72 28.32
N LEU A 3 -42.97 9.26 27.07
CA LEU A 3 -42.34 7.99 26.64
C LEU A 3 -41.29 8.16 25.51
N CYS A 4 -41.14 9.36 24.93
CA CYS A 4 -40.15 9.59 23.88
C CYS A 4 -38.75 10.00 24.38
N GLY A 5 -38.58 10.29 25.68
CA GLY A 5 -37.30 10.79 26.22
C GLY A 5 -36.25 9.71 26.50
N LEU A 6 -36.65 8.45 26.66
CA LEU A 6 -35.75 7.38 27.12
C LEU A 6 -35.02 6.62 26.00
N LEU A 7 -35.43 6.79 24.74
CA LEU A 7 -34.77 6.13 23.60
C LEU A 7 -33.49 6.85 23.15
N SER A 8 -33.36 8.15 23.41
CA SER A 8 -32.21 8.95 23.01
C SER A 8 -30.93 8.66 23.81
N ALA A 9 -31.07 8.07 25.01
CA ALA A 9 -29.93 7.77 25.88
C ALA A 9 -29.21 6.45 25.53
N LEU A 10 -29.85 5.55 24.77
CA LEU A 10 -29.30 4.24 24.42
C LEU A 10 -28.40 4.25 23.16
N LEU A 11 -28.42 5.31 22.35
CA LEU A 11 -27.59 5.43 21.14
C LEU A 11 -26.18 5.98 21.41
N LEU A 12 -25.87 6.43 22.64
CA LEU A 12 -24.55 6.96 23.01
C LEU A 12 -23.53 5.87 23.38
N TRP A 13 -23.93 4.60 23.39
CA TRP A 13 -23.09 3.45 23.73
C TRP A 13 -22.84 2.53 22.54
N VAL A 14 -22.70 3.11 21.34
CA VAL A 14 -22.03 2.38 20.26
C VAL A 14 -20.54 2.53 20.50
N PRO A 15 -19.80 1.48 20.91
CA PRO A 15 -18.36 1.56 20.92
C PRO A 15 -17.92 1.90 19.50
N ARG A 16 -17.27 3.06 19.35
CA ARG A 16 -16.49 3.33 18.14
C ARG A 16 -15.36 2.31 18.14
N SER A 17 -15.61 1.13 17.59
CA SER A 17 -14.56 0.25 17.12
C SER A 17 -13.78 1.08 16.12
N ARG A 18 -12.60 1.56 16.55
CA ARG A 18 -11.59 2.07 15.62
C ARG A 18 -11.27 0.87 14.73
N ALA A 19 -11.83 0.85 13.53
CA ALA A 19 -11.14 0.19 12.45
C ALA A 19 -9.82 0.96 12.31
N GLU A 20 -8.76 0.40 12.88
CA GLU A 20 -7.41 0.77 12.48
C GLU A 20 -7.31 0.35 11.03
N ASP A 21 -7.72 1.26 10.15
CA ASP A 21 -7.56 1.10 8.72
C ASP A 21 -6.06 1.10 8.47
N VAL A 22 -5.47 -0.10 8.37
CA VAL A 22 -4.06 -0.26 8.02
C VAL A 22 -3.97 0.12 6.54
N SER A 23 -3.88 1.43 6.30
CA SER A 23 -4.02 2.07 4.98
C SER A 23 -3.03 1.55 3.92
N ASN A 24 -2.00 0.82 4.33
CA ASN A 24 -0.94 0.27 3.50
C ASN A 24 -1.10 -1.22 3.14
N VAL A 25 -2.25 -1.83 3.43
CA VAL A 25 -2.60 -3.20 3.03
C VAL A 25 -3.59 -3.16 1.86
N LYS A 26 -3.45 -4.10 0.92
CA LYS A 26 -4.46 -4.38 -0.11
C LYS A 26 -4.88 -5.84 -0.03
N GLN A 27 -6.12 -6.09 -0.43
CA GLN A 27 -6.66 -7.44 -0.55
C GLN A 27 -6.64 -7.87 -2.02
N VAL A 28 -6.15 -9.07 -2.28
CA VAL A 28 -6.13 -9.72 -3.59
C VAL A 28 -6.78 -11.09 -3.47
N GLU A 29 -7.60 -11.45 -4.44
CA GLU A 29 -8.21 -12.77 -4.50
C GLU A 29 -7.30 -13.73 -5.29
N ILE A 30 -6.96 -14.86 -4.68
CA ILE A 30 -6.37 -15.98 -5.40
C ILE A 30 -7.51 -16.83 -5.94
N LYS A 31 -7.64 -16.86 -7.27
CA LYS A 31 -8.64 -17.65 -7.97
C LYS A 31 -8.19 -19.10 -8.11
N ASN A 32 -9.16 -20.01 -8.10
CA ASN A 32 -8.98 -21.45 -8.29
C ASN A 32 -7.94 -22.10 -7.34
N PRO A 33 -8.03 -21.87 -6.01
CA PRO A 33 -7.20 -22.62 -5.07
C PRO A 33 -7.56 -24.11 -5.12
N GLN A 34 -6.62 -24.96 -4.72
CA GLN A 34 -6.94 -26.36 -4.46
C GLN A 34 -7.76 -26.43 -3.16
N LEU A 35 -8.90 -27.12 -3.20
CA LEU A 35 -9.83 -27.22 -2.08
C LEU A 35 -10.01 -28.70 -1.72
N ASP A 36 -9.84 -29.05 -0.46
CA ASP A 36 -10.11 -30.40 0.03
C ASP A 36 -10.63 -30.35 1.46
N LYS A 37 -11.78 -30.99 1.73
CA LYS A 37 -12.34 -31.21 3.08
C LYS A 37 -12.34 -29.99 4.00
N GLY A 38 -12.69 -28.81 3.50
CA GLY A 38 -12.72 -27.56 4.29
C GLY A 38 -11.39 -26.79 4.36
N TYR A 39 -10.34 -27.29 3.70
CA TYR A 39 -9.04 -26.64 3.60
C TYR A 39 -8.88 -25.99 2.22
N CYS A 40 -8.08 -24.93 2.20
CA CYS A 40 -7.52 -24.37 0.99
C CYS A 40 -6.03 -24.71 0.93
N ALA A 41 -5.55 -25.05 -0.25
CA ALA A 41 -4.16 -25.27 -0.55
C ALA A 41 -3.65 -24.23 -1.56
N TYR A 42 -2.55 -23.60 -1.20
CA TYR A 42 -1.86 -22.59 -2.00
C TYR A 42 -0.36 -22.69 -1.78
N HIS A 43 0.39 -22.72 -2.89
CA HIS A 43 1.81 -23.11 -2.90
C HIS A 43 2.03 -24.43 -2.15
N THR A 44 2.83 -24.41 -1.09
CA THR A 44 3.20 -25.58 -0.27
C THR A 44 2.39 -25.66 1.03
N SER A 45 1.39 -24.80 1.21
CA SER A 45 0.63 -24.69 2.46
C SER A 45 -0.82 -25.13 2.26
N ALA A 46 -1.28 -26.02 3.13
CA ALA A 46 -2.69 -26.38 3.30
C ALA A 46 -3.17 -25.85 4.65
N PHE A 47 -4.28 -25.12 4.67
CA PHE A 47 -4.75 -24.44 5.86
C PHE A 47 -6.27 -24.24 5.87
N ASN A 48 -6.84 -24.20 7.07
CA ASN A 48 -8.21 -23.80 7.33
C ASN A 48 -8.22 -22.48 8.12
N GLY A 49 -9.02 -21.52 7.69
CA GLY A 49 -9.02 -20.17 8.28
C GLY A 49 -7.85 -19.30 7.79
N ALA A 50 -7.24 -18.52 8.69
CA ALA A 50 -6.22 -17.55 8.34
C ALA A 50 -4.82 -17.96 8.81
N ILE A 51 -3.81 -17.76 7.96
CA ILE A 51 -2.39 -18.02 8.27
C ILE A 51 -1.50 -16.83 7.89
N LEU A 52 -0.35 -16.75 8.55
CA LEU A 52 0.75 -15.87 8.20
C LEU A 52 1.89 -16.74 7.63
N PRO A 53 2.04 -16.83 6.31
CA PRO A 53 3.13 -17.60 5.70
C PRO A 53 4.50 -17.11 6.18
N SER A 54 5.42 -18.05 6.42
CA SER A 54 6.75 -17.73 6.93
C SER A 54 7.58 -16.96 5.89
N GLY A 55 8.26 -15.91 6.35
CA GLY A 55 9.16 -15.10 5.52
C GLY A 55 8.46 -14.12 4.58
N LEU A 56 7.12 -14.05 4.59
CA LEU A 56 6.33 -13.16 3.75
C LEU A 56 5.52 -12.19 4.62
N CYS A 57 5.41 -10.94 4.17
CA CYS A 57 4.62 -9.90 4.83
C CYS A 57 3.20 -9.87 4.28
N GLU A 58 2.44 -10.92 4.59
CA GLU A 58 1.08 -11.12 4.08
C GLU A 58 0.28 -12.03 5.00
N ARG A 59 -1.05 -12.01 4.84
CA ARG A 59 -1.98 -12.94 5.48
C ARG A 59 -2.82 -13.63 4.43
N TRP A 60 -2.95 -14.95 4.53
CA TRP A 60 -3.81 -15.74 3.67
C TRP A 60 -5.01 -16.24 4.45
N THR A 61 -6.21 -16.03 3.93
CA THR A 61 -7.46 -16.49 4.54
C THR A 61 -8.20 -17.39 3.59
N CYS A 62 -8.37 -18.65 3.98
CA CYS A 62 -9.17 -19.63 3.26
C CYS A 62 -10.65 -19.31 3.42
N LYS A 63 -11.31 -18.98 2.30
CA LYS A 63 -12.76 -18.85 2.20
C LYS A 63 -13.30 -20.07 1.46
N TYR A 64 -13.20 -21.24 2.09
CA TYR A 64 -13.54 -22.54 1.50
C TYR A 64 -14.95 -22.54 0.87
N ASN A 65 -15.96 -22.05 1.60
CA ASN A 65 -17.35 -22.00 1.11
C ASN A 65 -17.54 -21.07 -0.10
N GLU A 66 -16.62 -20.12 -0.31
CA GLU A 66 -16.62 -19.21 -1.46
C GLU A 66 -15.66 -19.67 -2.57
N GLY A 67 -14.99 -20.81 -2.38
CA GLY A 67 -14.07 -21.39 -3.35
C GLY A 67 -12.82 -20.54 -3.63
N LYS A 68 -12.37 -19.73 -2.67
CA LYS A 68 -11.26 -18.77 -2.88
C LYS A 68 -10.36 -18.61 -1.66
N ILE A 69 -9.18 -18.04 -1.89
CA ILE A 69 -8.30 -17.55 -0.81
C ILE A 69 -8.21 -16.03 -0.93
N LEU A 70 -8.45 -15.34 0.18
CA LEU A 70 -8.17 -13.92 0.29
C LEU A 70 -6.74 -13.73 0.76
N LYS A 71 -5.95 -13.01 -0.03
CA LYS A 71 -4.57 -12.64 0.28
C LYS A 71 -4.52 -11.17 0.63
N GLU A 72 -4.19 -10.86 1.87
CA GLU A 72 -3.88 -9.51 2.30
C GLU A 72 -2.36 -9.32 2.19
N GLU A 73 -1.93 -8.42 1.34
CA GLU A 73 -0.52 -8.11 1.11
C GLU A 73 -0.30 -6.59 1.17
N CYS A 74 0.93 -6.15 1.37
CA CYS A 74 1.20 -4.72 1.38
C CYS A 74 0.94 -4.08 0.01
N LYS A 75 0.42 -2.84 0.01
CA LYS A 75 0.37 -1.99 -1.18
C LYS A 75 1.78 -1.77 -1.73
N ALA A 76 1.88 -1.51 -3.03
CA ALA A 76 3.15 -1.10 -3.64
C ALA A 76 3.64 0.19 -2.95
N LEU A 77 4.95 0.30 -2.76
CA LEU A 77 5.54 1.53 -2.22
C LEU A 77 5.37 2.65 -3.24
N GLU A 78 4.87 3.81 -2.78
CA GLU A 78 4.95 5.03 -3.56
C GLU A 78 6.42 5.47 -3.71
N HIS A 79 6.71 6.24 -4.76
CA HIS A 79 8.07 6.75 -5.00
C HIS A 79 8.53 7.63 -3.83
N GLY A 80 9.76 7.41 -3.35
CA GLY A 80 10.29 8.11 -2.17
C GLY A 80 9.79 7.56 -0.83
N CYS A 81 9.08 6.43 -0.82
CA CYS A 81 8.67 5.74 0.40
C CYS A 81 9.46 4.45 0.63
N LYS A 82 9.66 4.10 1.91
CA LYS A 82 10.28 2.86 2.37
C LYS A 82 9.39 2.17 3.40
N ARG A 83 9.58 0.86 3.61
CA ARG A 83 9.00 0.18 4.77
C ARG A 83 9.65 0.69 6.05
N SER A 84 8.86 1.12 7.03
CA SER A 84 9.39 1.55 8.34
C SER A 84 9.90 0.32 9.12
N ASN A 85 9.17 -0.78 9.06
CA ASN A 85 9.44 -1.97 9.87
C ASN A 85 9.37 -3.29 9.09
N PRO A 86 10.22 -3.50 8.06
CA PRO A 86 10.11 -4.65 7.16
C PRO A 86 10.27 -6.03 7.82
N LYS A 87 10.78 -6.10 9.06
CA LYS A 87 10.99 -7.34 9.81
C LYS A 87 9.88 -7.65 10.81
N ALA A 88 8.91 -6.75 10.98
CA ALA A 88 7.77 -6.99 11.85
C ALA A 88 6.87 -8.09 11.30
N ARG A 89 5.87 -8.47 12.09
CA ARG A 89 4.80 -9.35 11.60
C ARG A 89 3.81 -8.54 10.77
N PHE A 90 2.98 -9.24 10.03
CA PHE A 90 1.85 -8.62 9.35
C PHE A 90 0.76 -8.25 10.36
N PRO A 91 0.16 -7.05 10.27
CA PRO A 91 0.29 -6.08 9.17
C PRO A 91 1.35 -4.98 9.39
N GLU A 92 2.05 -4.96 10.51
CA GLU A 92 3.00 -3.91 10.87
C GLU A 92 4.19 -3.82 9.90
N CYS A 93 4.57 -4.95 9.27
CA CYS A 93 5.59 -4.95 8.23
C CYS A 93 5.18 -4.21 6.94
N CYS A 94 3.90 -3.86 6.79
CA CYS A 94 3.41 -3.02 5.70
C CYS A 94 3.51 -1.53 6.00
N GLU A 95 3.83 -1.12 7.23
CA GLU A 95 3.99 0.29 7.56
C GLU A 95 5.03 0.97 6.66
N THR A 96 4.70 2.17 6.21
CA THR A 96 5.52 2.96 5.29
C THR A 96 5.96 4.24 5.96
N GLN A 97 7.21 4.59 5.77
CA GLN A 97 7.72 5.93 6.01
C GLN A 97 8.08 6.54 4.66
N CYS A 98 7.41 7.62 4.30
CA CYS A 98 7.78 8.39 3.12
C CYS A 98 8.78 9.45 3.52
N LEU A 99 9.72 9.76 2.62
CA LEU A 99 10.42 11.04 2.70
C LEU A 99 9.34 12.11 2.84
N GLU A 100 9.54 13.05 3.76
CA GLU A 100 8.69 14.24 3.76
C GLU A 100 8.76 14.79 2.35
N LYS A 101 7.60 14.82 1.67
CA LYS A 101 7.51 15.47 0.37
C LYS A 101 8.04 16.87 0.64
N SER A 102 9.22 17.21 0.12
CA SER A 102 9.57 18.61 -0.04
C SER A 102 8.51 19.14 -0.99
N SER A 103 7.44 19.67 -0.42
CA SER A 103 6.48 20.45 -1.17
C SER A 103 7.24 21.73 -1.46
N PRO A 104 7.59 22.00 -2.72
CA PRO A 104 7.02 21.42 -3.96
C PRO A 104 7.91 20.38 -4.73
N PHE A 105 7.25 19.44 -5.42
CA PHE A 105 7.87 18.40 -6.28
C PHE A 105 7.56 18.63 -7.77
N CYS A 106 8.30 17.96 -8.66
CA CYS A 106 8.13 18.06 -10.11
C CYS A 106 7.96 16.68 -10.74
N THR A 107 7.23 16.59 -11.86
CA THR A 107 7.11 15.37 -12.67
C THR A 107 7.75 15.61 -14.03
N THR A 108 8.68 14.75 -14.45
CA THR A 108 9.33 14.81 -15.76
C THR A 108 8.40 14.32 -16.88
N PRO A 109 8.68 14.62 -18.17
CA PRO A 109 7.90 14.12 -19.30
C PRO A 109 7.85 12.59 -19.44
N ASP A 110 8.83 11.86 -18.87
CA ASP A 110 8.84 10.40 -18.78
C ASP A 110 8.21 9.86 -17.48
N ASN A 111 7.36 10.67 -16.82
CA ASN A 111 6.60 10.33 -15.60
C ASN A 111 7.47 9.98 -14.37
N VAL A 112 8.67 10.53 -14.28
CA VAL A 112 9.53 10.37 -13.10
C VAL A 112 9.38 11.57 -12.18
N LEU A 113 9.24 11.30 -10.88
CA LEU A 113 9.13 12.32 -9.85
C LEU A 113 10.52 12.78 -9.42
N LEU A 114 10.72 14.11 -9.39
CA LEU A 114 11.88 14.77 -8.83
C LEU A 114 11.46 15.56 -7.58
N LEU A 115 12.16 15.35 -6.47
CA LEU A 115 11.97 16.16 -5.26
C LEU A 115 12.67 17.51 -5.43
N TYR A 116 12.33 18.48 -4.59
CA TYR A 116 13.05 19.76 -4.56
C TYR A 116 14.57 19.56 -4.45
N GLY A 117 15.33 20.12 -5.39
CA GLY A 117 16.78 20.01 -5.47
C GLY A 117 17.30 18.78 -6.23
N ASP A 118 16.45 17.81 -6.55
CA ASP A 118 16.84 16.66 -7.36
C ASP A 118 17.06 17.06 -8.82
N SER A 119 17.99 16.37 -9.47
CA SER A 119 18.15 16.45 -10.92
C SER A 119 18.37 15.07 -11.55
N ARG A 120 17.90 14.90 -12.78
CA ARG A 120 18.02 13.66 -13.56
C ARG A 120 18.20 13.97 -15.04
N GLN A 121 19.01 13.15 -15.70
CA GLN A 121 19.10 13.13 -17.15
C GLN A 121 18.07 12.18 -17.75
N SER A 122 17.43 12.58 -18.84
CA SER A 122 16.55 11.72 -19.63
C SER A 122 16.74 11.97 -21.13
N HIS A 123 16.41 10.95 -21.93
CA HIS A 123 16.56 10.95 -23.39
C HIS A 123 15.22 11.00 -24.12
N VAL A 124 14.25 11.74 -23.56
CA VAL A 124 12.95 11.93 -24.19
C VAL A 124 13.13 12.63 -25.55
N SER A 125 12.42 12.17 -26.58
CA SER A 125 12.48 12.72 -27.95
C SER A 125 13.87 12.67 -28.61
N GLY A 126 14.73 11.75 -28.18
CA GLY A 126 16.04 11.53 -28.80
C GLY A 126 17.10 12.57 -28.47
N LYS A 127 16.85 13.47 -27.51
CA LYS A 127 17.82 14.48 -27.03
C LYS A 127 18.04 14.28 -25.53
N CYS A 128 19.29 14.42 -25.08
CA CYS A 128 19.60 14.42 -23.66
C CYS A 128 19.16 15.74 -23.03
N VAL A 129 18.26 15.66 -22.05
CA VAL A 129 17.77 16.78 -21.26
C VAL A 129 18.02 16.47 -19.79
N LYS A 130 18.63 17.41 -19.06
CA LYS A 130 18.76 17.36 -17.60
C LYS A 130 17.60 18.16 -17.00
N TYR A 131 16.75 17.45 -16.29
CA TYR A 131 15.64 18.01 -15.52
C TYR A 131 16.10 18.26 -14.09
N THR A 132 15.85 19.45 -13.54
CA THR A 132 16.07 19.80 -12.14
C THR A 132 14.75 20.31 -11.56
N CYS A 133 14.37 19.88 -10.36
CA CYS A 133 13.19 20.42 -9.71
C CYS A 133 13.57 21.59 -8.80
N GLU A 134 13.21 22.81 -9.21
CA GLU A 134 13.47 24.04 -8.46
C GLU A 134 12.16 24.64 -7.98
N ASN A 135 11.90 24.47 -6.69
CA ASN A 135 10.70 24.97 -6.02
C ASN A 135 9.40 24.64 -6.82
N GLY A 136 9.27 23.40 -7.29
CA GLY A 136 8.05 22.91 -7.94
C GLY A 136 7.99 23.20 -9.43
N ASN A 137 8.98 23.92 -9.94
CA ASN A 137 9.15 24.16 -11.35
C ASN A 137 10.18 23.17 -11.89
N LEU A 138 9.79 22.45 -12.94
CA LEU A 138 10.70 21.60 -13.67
C LEU A 138 11.57 22.49 -14.57
N VAL A 139 12.84 22.63 -14.22
CA VAL A 139 13.82 23.40 -15.00
C VAL A 139 14.55 22.43 -15.92
N GLU A 140 14.57 22.76 -17.21
CA GLU A 140 15.25 21.98 -18.24
C GLU A 140 16.60 22.61 -18.58
N SER A 141 17.65 21.78 -18.65
CA SER A 141 18.98 22.19 -19.09
C SER A 141 19.56 21.17 -20.06
N LYS A 142 20.50 21.59 -20.91
CA LYS A 142 21.25 20.64 -21.74
C LYS A 142 22.12 19.79 -20.83
N CYS A 143 22.24 18.49 -21.14
CA CYS A 143 23.24 17.67 -20.49
C CYS A 143 24.63 18.25 -20.76
N GLU A 144 25.46 18.34 -19.73
CA GLU A 144 26.88 18.63 -19.92
C GLU A 144 27.49 17.42 -20.65
N ASN A 145 28.09 17.67 -21.81
CA ASN A 145 28.89 16.66 -22.48
C ASN A 145 30.10 16.39 -21.58
N GLN A 146 30.18 15.19 -21.00
CA GLN A 146 31.46 14.67 -20.48
C GLN A 146 32.33 14.23 -21.66
#